data_AF-L9ZFD0-F1
#
_entry.id   AF-L9ZFD0-F1
#
_cell.length_a   1.000
_cell.length_b   1.000
_cell.length_c   1.000
_cell.angle_alpha   90.00
_cell.angle_beta   90.00
_cell.angle_gamma   90.00
#
_symmetry.space_group_name_H-M   'P 1'
#
loop_
_entity.id
_entity.type
_entity.pdbx_description
1 polymer ?
#
loop_
_entity_poly.entity_id
_entity_poly.type
_entity_poly.pdbx_seq_one_letter_code
_entity_poly.pdbx_strand_id
1 'polypeptide(L)'
;MTDREPARSRAADDATPPDRAFRLAFGGYVGVLVAGLVTAMAVLSRPEMASITVTGTSVVGLGGGCLAGIALAGRSPGLAVRLGRTRRRRAALVLPAAPFGMAAAASLVGPLESRVAVVALVSTIAVALTGGLVKWMAQTRYVDAVTGDAPVATWQWEPPSSPVLDAVVFATWLLLGAANAYRGDWLQSIVWAGLAVLWLCSGLAEGRWRIGSMGATPELRVHDAGLVKQRPYTRSIVLWDDVAHVRLREDELVLDRGLFDVRFERDELAALETAHEEIERRLPNRAAG
;
A
#
# COMPACT_ATOMS: atom_id res chain seq x y z
N MET A 1 -15.25 12.12 34.04
CA MET A 1 -14.61 12.98 33.02
C MET A 1 -13.14 12.63 32.99
N THR A 2 -12.77 11.65 32.17
CA THR A 2 -11.37 11.30 31.90
C THR A 2 -10.97 12.06 30.64
N ASP A 3 -10.00 12.96 30.74
CA ASP A 3 -9.35 13.58 29.58
C ASP A 3 -8.78 12.46 28.71
N ARG A 4 -9.51 12.09 27.65
CA ARG A 4 -8.98 11.23 26.60
C ARG A 4 -7.96 12.05 25.85
N GLU A 5 -6.70 11.87 26.23
CA GLU A 5 -5.59 12.30 25.40
C GLU A 5 -5.83 11.77 23.98
N PRO A 6 -5.83 12.62 22.94
CA PRO A 6 -6.20 12.19 21.60
C PRO A 6 -5.32 11.01 21.20
N ALA A 7 -5.89 9.94 20.63
CA ALA A 7 -5.13 8.73 20.26
C ALA A 7 -3.93 9.04 19.34
N ARG A 8 -3.98 10.17 18.63
CA ARG A 8 -2.87 10.73 17.82
C ARG A 8 -1.65 11.21 18.63
N SER A 9 -1.83 11.47 19.93
CA SER A 9 -0.78 11.89 20.89
C SER A 9 0.00 10.69 21.42
N ARG A 10 -0.68 9.58 21.77
CA ARG A 10 -0.03 8.35 22.27
C ARG A 10 1.00 7.75 21.31
N ALA A 11 0.79 7.89 20.00
CA ALA A 11 1.71 7.38 18.98
C ALA A 11 2.98 8.24 18.78
N ALA A 12 3.13 9.36 19.50
CA ALA A 12 4.15 10.37 19.19
C ALA A 12 5.55 10.07 19.76
N ASP A 13 5.71 9.12 20.70
CA ASP A 13 6.94 9.02 21.49
C ASP A 13 7.70 7.67 21.43
N ASP A 14 7.46 6.85 20.40
CA ASP A 14 8.28 5.66 20.18
C ASP A 14 9.66 6.04 19.61
N ALA A 15 10.62 6.30 20.51
CA ALA A 15 12.04 6.44 20.23
C ALA A 15 12.69 5.15 19.68
N THR A 16 11.91 4.09 19.49
CA THR A 16 12.37 2.81 18.98
C THR A 16 12.79 2.94 17.52
N PRO A 17 14.05 2.60 17.19
CA PRO A 17 14.49 2.58 15.80
C PRO A 17 13.65 1.60 14.98
N PRO A 18 13.37 1.88 13.69
CA PRO A 18 12.62 0.96 12.86
C PRO A 18 13.30 -0.41 12.79
N ASP A 19 12.51 -1.49 12.77
CA ASP A 19 13.02 -2.85 12.68
C ASP A 19 13.79 -3.10 11.37
N ARG A 20 14.58 -4.19 11.34
CA ARG A 20 15.44 -4.52 10.19
C ARG A 20 14.63 -4.73 8.92
N ALA A 21 13.45 -5.34 9.01
CA ALA A 21 12.60 -5.60 7.86
C ALA A 21 12.13 -4.29 7.19
N PHE A 22 11.68 -3.31 7.98
CA PHE A 22 11.29 -2.00 7.47
C PHE A 22 12.46 -1.26 6.84
N ARG A 23 13.65 -1.30 7.46
CA ARG A 23 14.84 -0.64 6.90
C ARG A 23 15.23 -1.24 5.55
N LEU A 24 15.18 -2.57 5.41
CA LEU A 24 15.46 -3.24 4.14
C LEU A 24 14.42 -2.89 3.08
N ALA A 25 13.13 -2.91 3.42
CA ALA A 25 12.06 -2.53 2.50
C ALA A 25 12.16 -1.06 2.06
N PHE A 26 12.40 -0.15 3.00
CA PHE A 26 12.61 1.27 2.72
C PHE A 26 13.89 1.51 1.90
N GLY A 27 14.97 0.80 2.22
CA GLY A 27 16.19 0.77 1.41
C GLY A 27 15.91 0.36 -0.02
N GLY A 28 15.24 -0.77 -0.23
CA GLY A 28 14.85 -1.25 -1.56
C GLY A 28 14.02 -0.24 -2.33
N TYR A 29 13.06 0.42 -1.69
CA TYR A 29 12.28 1.50 -2.28
C TYR A 29 13.15 2.68 -2.75
N VAL A 30 14.05 3.19 -1.89
CA VAL A 30 14.96 4.29 -2.26
C VAL A 30 15.91 3.85 -3.38
N GLY A 31 16.43 2.63 -3.31
CA GLY A 31 17.27 2.03 -4.35
C GLY A 31 16.59 2.02 -5.71
N VAL A 32 15.37 1.49 -5.80
CA VAL A 32 14.60 1.45 -7.04
C VAL A 32 14.32 2.85 -7.60
N LEU A 33 13.98 3.80 -6.73
CA LEU A 33 13.74 5.18 -7.12
C LEU A 33 15.00 5.84 -7.70
N VAL A 34 16.15 5.68 -7.03
CA VAL A 34 17.44 6.22 -7.49
C VAL A 34 17.89 5.53 -8.78
N ALA A 35 17.74 4.21 -8.88
CA ALA A 35 18.05 3.45 -10.09
C ALA A 35 17.25 3.96 -11.29
N GLY A 36 15.92 4.11 -11.14
CA GLY A 36 15.06 4.63 -12.19
C GLY A 36 15.45 6.05 -12.62
N LEU A 37 15.73 6.92 -11.65
CA LEU A 37 16.13 8.31 -11.92
C LEU A 37 17.47 8.39 -12.66
N VAL A 38 18.50 7.72 -12.15
CA VAL A 38 19.85 7.74 -12.74
C VAL A 38 19.84 7.13 -14.14
N THR A 39 19.16 6.01 -14.33
CA THR A 39 19.07 5.35 -15.64
C THR A 39 18.26 6.18 -16.63
N ALA A 40 17.13 6.78 -16.21
CA ALA A 40 16.36 7.66 -17.08
C ALA A 40 17.19 8.88 -17.52
N MET A 41 17.90 9.53 -16.59
CA MET A 41 18.78 10.65 -16.93
C MET A 41 19.93 10.23 -17.85
N ALA A 42 20.52 9.06 -17.63
CA ALA A 42 21.61 8.54 -18.45
C ALA A 42 21.17 8.30 -19.91
N VAL A 43 20.01 7.67 -20.10
CA VAL A 43 19.45 7.40 -21.45
C VAL A 43 19.06 8.71 -22.13
N LEU A 44 18.41 9.63 -21.41
CA LEU A 44 18.04 10.96 -21.97
C LEU A 44 19.26 11.78 -22.39
N SER A 45 20.36 11.69 -21.63
CA SER A 45 21.59 12.43 -21.93
C SER A 45 22.42 11.77 -23.04
N ARG A 46 22.29 10.45 -23.21
CA ARG A 46 23.05 9.64 -24.18
C ARG A 46 22.15 8.55 -24.78
N PRO A 47 21.36 8.87 -25.82
CA PRO A 47 20.46 7.93 -26.49
C PRO A 47 21.15 6.65 -26.97
N GLU A 48 22.34 6.81 -27.58
CA GLU A 48 23.15 5.74 -28.18
C GLU A 48 23.84 4.82 -27.15
N MET A 49 23.49 4.92 -25.87
CA MET A 49 24.13 4.18 -24.80
C MET A 49 23.93 2.67 -24.98
N ALA A 50 25.01 1.87 -24.90
CA ALA A 50 24.92 0.41 -24.99
C ALA A 50 24.04 -0.17 -23.87
N SER A 51 23.29 -1.25 -24.15
CA SER A 51 22.37 -1.86 -23.18
C SER A 51 23.07 -2.29 -21.89
N ILE A 52 24.32 -2.75 -21.98
CA ILE A 52 25.14 -3.09 -20.81
C ILE A 52 25.37 -1.90 -19.88
N THR A 53 25.54 -0.70 -20.45
CA THR A 53 25.74 0.53 -19.69
C THR A 53 24.44 0.98 -19.01
N VAL A 54 23.28 0.83 -19.67
CA VAL A 54 21.95 1.09 -19.09
C VAL A 54 21.68 0.16 -17.90
N THR A 55 22.03 -1.12 -18.02
CA THR A 55 21.95 -2.06 -16.89
C THR A 55 22.92 -1.65 -15.78
N GLY A 56 24.14 -1.26 -16.14
CA GLY A 56 25.16 -0.78 -15.18
C GLY A 56 24.69 0.43 -14.37
N THR A 57 24.10 1.45 -15.00
CA THR A 57 23.56 2.63 -14.29
C THR A 57 22.46 2.24 -13.32
N SER A 58 21.61 1.29 -13.72
CA SER A 58 20.51 0.78 -12.89
C SER A 58 21.03 0.05 -11.66
N VAL A 59 22.02 -0.83 -11.83
CA VAL A 59 22.61 -1.61 -10.73
C VAL A 59 23.35 -0.68 -9.74
N VAL A 60 24.12 0.28 -10.25
CA VAL A 60 24.84 1.27 -9.41
C VAL A 60 23.85 2.14 -8.64
N GLY A 61 22.81 2.66 -9.32
CA GLY A 61 21.77 3.46 -8.68
C GLY A 61 21.00 2.67 -7.62
N LEU A 62 20.68 1.40 -7.90
CA LEU A 62 20.00 0.50 -6.96
C LEU A 62 20.85 0.27 -5.71
N GLY A 63 22.12 -0.13 -5.88
CA GLY A 63 23.03 -0.40 -4.76
C GLY A 63 23.26 0.85 -3.90
N GLY A 64 23.58 1.98 -4.54
CA GLY A 64 23.81 3.25 -3.85
C GLY A 64 22.56 3.75 -3.11
N GLY A 65 21.41 3.72 -3.78
CA GLY A 65 20.13 4.13 -3.17
C GLY A 65 19.67 3.21 -2.05
N CYS A 66 19.89 1.89 -2.16
CA CYS A 66 19.60 0.93 -1.10
C CYS A 66 20.40 1.23 0.18
N LEU A 67 21.72 1.42 0.04
CA LEU A 67 22.58 1.75 1.18
C LEU A 67 22.19 3.09 1.80
N ALA A 68 21.94 4.11 0.98
CA ALA A 68 21.49 5.42 1.45
C ALA A 68 20.14 5.34 2.17
N GLY A 69 19.18 4.58 1.64
CA GLY A 69 17.86 4.38 2.24
C GLY A 69 17.92 3.63 3.56
N ILE A 70 18.72 2.56 3.65
CA ILE A 70 18.95 1.83 4.91
C ILE A 70 19.56 2.76 5.97
N ALA A 71 20.58 3.54 5.58
CA ALA A 71 21.22 4.50 6.48
C ALA A 71 20.24 5.59 6.93
N LEU A 72 19.40 6.12 6.03
CA LEU A 72 18.40 7.14 6.34
C LEU A 72 17.32 6.61 7.29
N ALA A 73 16.82 5.40 7.04
CA ALA A 73 15.87 4.73 7.93
C ALA A 73 16.48 4.45 9.31
N GLY A 74 17.77 4.10 9.35
CA GLY A 74 18.49 3.89 10.61
C GLY A 74 18.66 5.16 11.46
N ARG A 75 18.72 6.33 10.83
CA ARG A 75 18.87 7.63 11.51
C ARG A 75 17.57 8.28 11.96
N SER A 76 16.42 7.72 11.57
CA SER A 76 15.11 8.32 11.84
C SER A 76 14.25 7.40 12.73
N PRO A 77 14.36 7.51 14.06
CA PRO A 77 13.45 6.82 14.98
C PRO A 77 11.98 7.12 14.65
N GLY A 78 11.10 6.13 14.80
CA GLY A 78 9.68 6.29 14.51
C GLY A 78 9.30 6.57 13.05
N LEU A 79 10.22 6.45 12.07
CA LEU A 79 9.93 6.74 10.65
C LEU A 79 8.72 5.95 10.13
N ALA A 80 8.64 4.65 10.47
CA ALA A 80 7.54 3.79 10.06
C ALA A 80 6.18 4.30 10.58
N VAL A 81 6.11 4.63 11.87
CA VAL A 81 4.90 5.15 12.54
C VAL A 81 4.52 6.51 11.94
N ARG A 82 5.51 7.41 11.74
CA ARG A 82 5.30 8.72 11.13
C ARG A 82 4.75 8.64 9.72
N LEU A 83 5.25 7.72 8.90
CA LEU A 83 4.77 7.49 7.53
C LEU A 83 3.36 6.90 7.52
N GLY A 84 3.05 5.95 8.41
CA GLY A 84 1.74 5.31 8.51
C GLY A 84 0.61 6.23 8.99
N ARG A 85 0.94 7.24 9.81
CA ARG A 85 -0.03 8.10 10.51
C ARG A 85 -1.02 8.83 9.61
N THR A 86 -0.60 9.34 8.46
CA THR A 86 -1.47 10.16 7.59
C THR A 86 -1.56 9.60 6.19
N ARG A 87 -2.71 9.79 5.54
CA ARG A 87 -2.92 9.39 4.13
C ARG A 87 -1.95 10.12 3.19
N ARG A 88 -1.68 11.41 3.45
CA ARG A 88 -0.73 12.22 2.64
C ARG A 88 0.69 11.64 2.67
N ARG A 89 1.20 11.27 3.85
CA ARG A 89 2.53 10.64 3.98
C ARG A 89 2.59 9.28 3.32
N ARG A 90 1.51 8.49 3.41
CA ARG A 90 1.38 7.22 2.68
C ARG A 90 1.34 7.42 1.15
N ALA A 91 0.63 8.44 0.67
CA ALA A 91 0.56 8.77 -0.74
C ALA A 91 1.93 9.25 -1.28
N ALA A 92 2.69 9.98 -0.47
CA ALA A 92 4.04 10.43 -0.83
C ALA A 92 5.02 9.28 -1.15
N LEU A 93 4.76 8.06 -0.69
CA LEU A 93 5.57 6.87 -1.04
C LEU A 93 5.30 6.36 -2.47
N VAL A 94 4.11 6.58 -2.99
CA VAL A 94 3.71 6.09 -4.33
C VAL A 94 3.78 7.22 -5.37
N LEU A 95 3.64 8.48 -4.93
CA LEU A 95 3.68 9.66 -5.78
C LEU A 95 4.91 9.73 -6.72
N PRO A 96 6.13 9.33 -6.31
CA PRO A 96 7.28 9.33 -7.20
C PRO A 96 7.18 8.38 -8.41
N ALA A 97 6.23 7.44 -8.43
CA ALA A 97 5.96 6.64 -9.62
C ALA A 97 5.29 7.47 -10.74
N ALA A 98 4.56 8.53 -10.39
CA ALA A 98 3.80 9.36 -11.34
C ALA A 98 4.66 9.97 -12.47
N PRO A 99 5.82 10.62 -12.22
CA PRO A 99 6.65 11.15 -13.30
C PRO A 99 7.14 10.08 -14.27
N PHE A 100 7.51 8.89 -13.77
CA PHE A 100 7.87 7.77 -14.63
C PHE A 100 6.67 7.28 -15.45
N GLY A 101 5.48 7.22 -14.84
CA GLY A 101 4.26 6.79 -15.52
C GLY A 101 3.84 7.77 -16.61
N MET A 102 3.96 9.06 -16.34
CA MET A 102 3.73 10.11 -17.34
C MET A 102 4.75 10.05 -18.48
N ALA A 103 6.03 9.81 -18.20
CA ALA A 103 7.05 9.64 -19.22
C ALA A 103 6.78 8.39 -20.10
N ALA A 104 6.36 7.28 -19.49
CA ALA A 104 5.96 6.08 -20.20
C ALA A 104 4.71 6.33 -21.07
N ALA A 105 3.68 6.99 -20.52
CA ALA A 105 2.46 7.33 -21.27
C ALA A 105 2.75 8.30 -22.43
N ALA A 106 3.59 9.32 -22.21
CA ALA A 106 4.00 10.25 -23.25
C ALA A 106 4.70 9.54 -24.41
N SER A 107 5.43 8.45 -24.15
CA SER A 107 6.11 7.68 -25.20
C SER A 107 5.18 6.90 -26.12
N LEU A 108 3.92 6.71 -25.73
CA LEU A 108 2.91 6.08 -26.57
C LEU A 108 2.39 7.02 -27.67
N VAL A 109 2.53 8.34 -27.49
CA VAL A 109 1.96 9.36 -28.38
C VAL A 109 3.05 10.24 -29.01
N GLY A 110 4.22 10.34 -28.37
CA GLY A 110 5.34 11.15 -28.82
C GLY A 110 6.48 10.34 -29.45
N PRO A 111 7.44 11.01 -30.11
CA PRO A 111 8.59 10.38 -30.76
C PRO A 111 9.69 10.00 -29.75
N LEU A 112 9.31 9.53 -28.56
CA LEU A 112 10.27 9.14 -27.53
C LEU A 112 10.96 7.84 -27.93
N GLU A 113 12.27 7.77 -27.69
CA GLU A 113 13.05 6.58 -27.97
C GLU A 113 12.54 5.39 -27.14
N SER A 114 12.46 4.21 -27.78
CA SER A 114 11.94 2.97 -27.18
C SER A 114 12.61 2.63 -25.83
N ARG A 115 13.89 2.97 -25.65
CA ARG A 115 14.63 2.73 -24.40
C ARG A 115 14.14 3.56 -23.23
N VAL A 116 13.84 4.84 -23.47
CA VAL A 116 13.30 5.74 -22.43
C VAL A 116 11.94 5.24 -21.98
N ALA A 117 11.10 4.81 -22.92
CA ALA A 117 9.79 4.23 -22.65
C ALA A 117 9.89 3.00 -21.71
N VAL A 118 10.79 2.06 -22.04
CA VAL A 118 11.00 0.85 -21.25
C VAL A 118 11.52 1.18 -19.84
N VAL A 119 12.54 2.03 -19.72
CA VAL A 119 13.11 2.43 -18.43
C VAL A 119 12.06 3.12 -17.57
N ALA A 120 11.31 4.06 -18.15
CA ALA A 120 10.24 4.76 -17.45
C ALA A 120 9.15 3.79 -16.97
N LEU A 121 8.69 2.88 -17.84
CA LEU A 121 7.65 1.92 -17.50
C LEU A 121 8.08 0.97 -16.38
N VAL A 122 9.27 0.36 -16.50
CA VAL A 122 9.82 -0.54 -15.47
C VAL A 122 10.02 0.21 -14.15
N SER A 123 10.54 1.43 -14.20
CA SER A 123 10.73 2.26 -12.99
C SER A 123 9.40 2.60 -12.34
N THR A 124 8.37 2.94 -13.11
CA THR A 124 7.01 3.21 -12.60
C THR A 124 6.49 2.03 -11.81
N ILE A 125 6.51 0.83 -12.41
CA ILE A 125 6.00 -0.39 -11.80
C ILE A 125 6.80 -0.70 -10.53
N ALA A 126 8.13 -0.69 -10.61
CA ALA A 126 8.99 -1.02 -9.49
C ALA A 126 8.85 -0.03 -8.32
N VAL A 127 8.78 1.28 -8.58
CA VAL A 127 8.56 2.31 -7.54
C VAL A 127 7.16 2.16 -6.93
N ALA A 128 6.13 1.90 -7.73
CA ALA A 128 4.77 1.69 -7.23
C ALA A 128 4.69 0.46 -6.32
N LEU A 129 5.29 -0.65 -6.70
CA LEU A 129 5.31 -1.89 -5.92
C LEU A 129 6.07 -1.74 -4.61
N THR A 130 7.31 -1.24 -4.67
CA THR A 130 8.14 -1.05 -3.46
C THR A 130 7.56 0.03 -2.54
N GLY A 131 7.05 1.13 -3.09
CA GLY A 131 6.36 2.18 -2.33
C GLY A 131 5.06 1.68 -1.69
N GLY A 132 4.30 0.84 -2.39
CA GLY A 132 3.11 0.15 -1.88
C GLY A 132 3.43 -0.76 -0.70
N LEU A 133 4.49 -1.57 -0.81
CA LEU A 133 4.96 -2.43 0.27
C LEU A 133 5.35 -1.62 1.51
N VAL A 134 6.18 -0.58 1.35
CA VAL A 134 6.59 0.31 2.46
C VAL A 134 5.36 0.99 3.07
N LYS A 135 4.40 1.40 2.25
CA LYS A 135 3.12 1.97 2.72
C LYS A 135 2.35 0.98 3.59
N TRP A 136 2.19 -0.28 3.18
CA TRP A 136 1.51 -1.30 3.98
C TRP A 136 2.24 -1.57 5.30
N MET A 137 3.56 -1.71 5.23
CA MET A 137 4.42 -1.91 6.39
C MET A 137 4.36 -0.75 7.40
N ALA A 138 4.38 0.49 6.91
CA ALA A 138 4.26 1.70 7.74
C ALA A 138 2.86 1.79 8.37
N GLN A 139 1.83 1.43 7.62
CA GLN A 139 0.46 1.45 8.09
C GLN A 139 0.23 0.42 9.21
N THR A 140 0.66 -0.83 9.02
CA THR A 140 0.54 -1.87 10.05
C THR A 140 1.26 -1.47 11.34
N ARG A 141 2.49 -0.95 11.24
CA ARG A 141 3.25 -0.48 12.42
C ARG A 141 2.60 0.71 13.11
N TYR A 142 1.96 1.61 12.37
CA TYR A 142 1.17 2.68 12.97
C TYR A 142 -0.05 2.16 13.73
N VAL A 143 -0.72 1.12 13.21
CA VAL A 143 -1.80 0.45 13.94
C VAL A 143 -1.27 -0.13 15.25
N ASP A 144 -0.20 -0.92 15.16
CA ASP A 144 0.39 -1.58 16.34
C ASP A 144 0.83 -0.56 17.42
N ALA A 145 1.37 0.59 17.03
CA ALA A 145 1.75 1.66 17.95
C ALA A 145 0.55 2.36 18.62
N VAL A 146 -0.62 2.39 17.95
CA VAL A 146 -1.84 3.03 18.48
C VAL A 146 -2.69 2.05 19.30
N THR A 147 -2.63 0.75 18.98
CA THR A 147 -3.46 -0.31 19.58
C THR A 147 -2.63 -1.31 20.37
N GLY A 148 -1.77 -0.82 21.26
CA GLY A 148 -0.99 -1.65 22.18
C GLY A 148 -1.83 -2.32 23.29
N ASP A 149 -3.13 -2.03 23.34
CA ASP A 149 -4.12 -2.58 24.26
C ASP A 149 -4.79 -3.85 23.71
N ALA A 150 -5.36 -4.65 24.63
CA ALA A 150 -6.20 -5.78 24.23
C ALA A 150 -7.48 -5.25 23.56
N PRO A 151 -7.94 -5.88 22.46
CA PRO A 151 -9.18 -5.46 21.81
C PRO A 151 -10.36 -5.69 22.75
N VAL A 152 -11.26 -4.71 22.80
CA VAL A 152 -12.49 -4.73 23.59
C VAL A 152 -13.46 -5.77 23.02
N ALA A 153 -13.56 -5.80 21.70
CA ALA A 153 -14.39 -6.74 20.97
C ALA A 153 -13.69 -7.14 19.67
N THR A 154 -13.92 -8.38 19.23
CA THR A 154 -13.35 -8.93 18.00
C THR A 154 -14.42 -9.73 17.28
N TRP A 155 -14.56 -9.49 15.98
CA TRP A 155 -15.40 -10.29 15.09
C TRP A 155 -14.59 -10.77 13.89
N GLN A 156 -14.88 -11.98 13.43
CA GLN A 156 -14.36 -12.44 12.14
C GLN A 156 -15.14 -11.76 11.03
N TRP A 157 -14.44 -11.41 9.96
CA TRP A 157 -15.07 -10.91 8.74
C TRP A 157 -14.36 -11.52 7.53
N GLU A 158 -15.04 -11.63 6.39
CA GLU A 158 -14.43 -12.13 5.16
C GLU A 158 -14.21 -10.96 4.18
N PRO A 159 -13.00 -10.76 3.63
CA PRO A 159 -12.78 -9.78 2.58
C PRO A 159 -13.59 -10.09 1.33
N PRO A 160 -14.18 -9.08 0.67
CA PRO A 160 -14.89 -9.29 -0.59
C PRO A 160 -13.91 -9.83 -1.62
N SER A 161 -14.14 -11.07 -2.04
CA SER A 161 -13.25 -11.77 -2.97
C SER A 161 -14.05 -12.69 -3.87
N SER A 162 -13.58 -12.81 -5.12
CA SER A 162 -14.06 -13.82 -6.05
C SER A 162 -12.82 -14.52 -6.60
N PRO A 163 -12.35 -15.61 -5.96
CA PRO A 163 -11.05 -16.20 -6.27
C PRO A 163 -10.95 -16.66 -7.73
N VAL A 164 -12.07 -17.10 -8.32
CA VAL A 164 -12.14 -17.47 -9.74
C VAL A 164 -11.97 -16.24 -10.63
N LEU A 165 -12.73 -15.17 -10.39
CA LEU A 165 -12.63 -13.94 -11.19
C LEU A 165 -11.24 -13.32 -11.05
N ASP A 166 -10.72 -13.26 -9.83
CA ASP A 166 -9.38 -12.74 -9.55
C ASP A 166 -8.29 -13.54 -10.29
N ALA A 167 -8.38 -14.88 -10.29
CA ALA A 167 -7.46 -15.76 -11.00
C ALA A 167 -7.58 -15.61 -12.52
N VAL A 168 -8.81 -15.49 -13.06
CA VAL A 168 -9.04 -15.26 -14.48
C VAL A 168 -8.43 -13.94 -14.93
N VAL A 169 -8.70 -12.84 -14.22
CA VAL A 169 -8.15 -11.51 -14.53
C VAL A 169 -6.61 -11.54 -14.52
N PHE A 170 -6.02 -12.16 -13.50
CA PHE A 170 -4.58 -12.33 -13.41
C PHE A 170 -4.01 -13.15 -14.58
N ALA A 171 -4.61 -14.30 -14.89
CA ALA A 171 -4.19 -15.16 -15.99
C ALA A 171 -4.32 -14.46 -17.35
N THR A 172 -5.41 -13.71 -17.56
CA THR A 172 -5.62 -12.93 -18.79
C THR A 172 -4.50 -11.93 -19.01
N TRP A 173 -4.12 -11.15 -18.00
CA TRP A 173 -3.01 -10.20 -18.15
C TRP A 173 -1.67 -10.89 -18.39
N LEU A 174 -1.39 -12.02 -17.73
CA LEU A 174 -0.18 -12.78 -18.03
C LEU A 174 -0.16 -13.33 -19.45
N LEU A 175 -1.29 -13.86 -19.93
CA LEU A 175 -1.42 -14.36 -21.30
C LEU A 175 -1.25 -13.24 -22.33
N LEU A 176 -1.83 -12.06 -22.09
CA LEU A 176 -1.60 -10.88 -22.93
C LEU A 176 -0.12 -10.48 -22.92
N GLY A 177 0.53 -10.49 -21.75
CA GLY A 177 1.95 -10.21 -21.64
C GLY A 177 2.81 -11.20 -22.43
N ALA A 178 2.56 -12.49 -22.29
CA ALA A 178 3.26 -13.56 -22.99
C ALA A 178 3.04 -13.51 -24.51
N ALA A 179 1.79 -13.26 -24.95
CA ALA A 179 1.46 -13.14 -26.37
C ALA A 179 2.18 -11.96 -27.03
N ASN A 180 2.32 -10.83 -26.33
CA ASN A 180 3.07 -9.69 -26.85
C ASN A 180 4.58 -9.96 -26.89
N ALA A 181 5.15 -10.60 -25.85
CA ALA A 181 6.56 -11.02 -25.86
C ALA A 181 6.86 -11.97 -27.03
N TYR A 182 5.98 -12.94 -27.29
CA TYR A 182 6.12 -13.87 -28.41
C TYR A 182 6.14 -13.16 -29.78
N ARG A 183 5.38 -12.06 -29.92
CA ARG A 183 5.39 -11.21 -31.13
C ARG A 183 6.58 -10.24 -31.18
N GLY A 184 7.43 -10.21 -30.15
CA GLY A 184 8.55 -9.26 -30.03
C GLY A 184 8.16 -7.88 -29.49
N ASP A 185 6.91 -7.66 -29.10
CA ASP A 185 6.44 -6.42 -28.49
C ASP A 185 6.69 -6.43 -26.97
N TRP A 186 7.94 -6.16 -26.61
CA TRP A 186 8.38 -6.16 -25.21
C TRP A 186 7.74 -5.03 -24.39
N LEU A 187 7.43 -3.89 -25.00
CA LEU A 187 6.83 -2.77 -24.28
C LEU A 187 5.42 -3.14 -23.81
N GLN A 188 4.57 -3.64 -24.73
CA GLN A 188 3.24 -4.12 -24.36
C GLN A 188 3.32 -5.30 -23.40
N SER A 189 4.29 -6.19 -23.58
CA SER A 189 4.52 -7.30 -22.65
C SER A 189 4.73 -6.80 -21.21
N ILE A 190 5.59 -5.79 -21.01
CA ILE A 190 5.86 -5.20 -19.69
C ILE A 190 4.60 -4.51 -19.12
N VAL A 191 3.79 -3.85 -19.95
CA VAL A 191 2.52 -3.23 -19.49
C VAL A 191 1.60 -4.30 -18.90
N TRP A 192 1.33 -5.37 -19.65
CA TRP A 192 0.41 -6.41 -19.21
C TRP A 192 0.95 -7.21 -18.02
N ALA A 193 2.25 -7.55 -18.02
CA ALA A 193 2.88 -8.20 -16.88
C ALA A 193 2.87 -7.29 -15.64
N GLY A 194 3.11 -5.99 -15.81
CA GLY A 194 3.04 -4.99 -14.75
C GLY A 194 1.65 -4.91 -14.11
N LEU A 195 0.59 -4.88 -14.94
CA LEU A 195 -0.79 -4.92 -14.47
C LEU A 195 -1.09 -6.21 -13.68
N ALA A 196 -0.64 -7.36 -14.18
CA ALA A 196 -0.78 -8.63 -13.47
C ALA A 196 -0.13 -8.60 -12.08
N VAL A 197 1.10 -8.09 -11.98
CA VAL A 197 1.82 -7.99 -10.70
C VAL A 197 1.15 -6.98 -9.76
N LEU A 198 0.76 -5.80 -10.26
CA LEU A 198 0.09 -4.78 -9.45
C LEU A 198 -1.24 -5.29 -8.88
N TRP A 199 -2.00 -6.04 -9.68
CA TRP A 199 -3.23 -6.66 -9.22
C TRP A 199 -3.02 -7.75 -8.19
N LEU A 200 -2.05 -8.64 -8.43
CA LEU A 200 -1.68 -9.67 -7.44
C LEU A 200 -1.32 -9.00 -6.11
N CYS A 201 -0.50 -7.96 -6.15
CA CYS A 201 -0.13 -7.17 -4.98
C CYS A 201 -1.35 -6.51 -4.31
N SER A 202 -2.27 -5.92 -5.08
CA SER A 202 -3.52 -5.35 -4.54
C SER A 202 -4.40 -6.43 -3.89
N GLY A 203 -4.54 -7.59 -4.55
CA GLY A 203 -5.30 -8.73 -4.06
C GLY A 203 -4.73 -9.30 -2.76
N LEU A 204 -3.39 -9.40 -2.64
CA LEU A 204 -2.73 -9.76 -1.39
C LEU A 204 -3.01 -8.71 -0.30
N ALA A 205 -2.84 -7.43 -0.60
CA ALA A 205 -3.04 -6.36 0.38
C ALA A 205 -4.48 -6.27 0.90
N GLU A 206 -5.45 -6.55 0.01
CA GLU A 206 -6.87 -6.60 0.33
C GLU A 206 -7.27 -7.94 0.97
N GLY A 207 -6.44 -8.97 0.90
CA GLY A 207 -6.78 -10.30 1.41
C GLY A 207 -7.66 -11.12 0.48
N ARG A 208 -7.87 -10.67 -0.77
CA ARG A 208 -8.51 -11.46 -1.84
C ARG A 208 -7.68 -12.69 -2.20
N TRP A 209 -6.37 -12.60 -2.01
CA TRP A 209 -5.42 -13.68 -2.25
C TRP A 209 -4.76 -14.07 -0.93
N ARG A 210 -4.64 -15.38 -0.69
CA ARG A 210 -3.92 -15.95 0.44
C ARG A 210 -2.88 -16.95 -0.07
N ILE A 211 -1.65 -16.81 0.41
CA ILE A 211 -0.54 -17.71 0.11
C ILE A 211 -0.58 -18.84 1.13
N GLY A 212 -1.31 -19.91 0.81
CA GLY A 212 -1.51 -21.04 1.72
C GLY A 212 -2.09 -20.62 3.06
N SER A 213 -1.50 -21.08 4.16
CA SER A 213 -1.86 -20.70 5.53
C SER A 213 -1.18 -19.42 6.03
N MET A 214 -0.39 -18.72 5.19
CA MET A 214 0.29 -17.50 5.60
C MET A 214 -0.66 -16.32 5.73
N GLY A 215 -0.43 -15.49 6.75
CA GLY A 215 -1.21 -14.30 7.04
C GLY A 215 -2.17 -14.50 8.20
N ALA A 216 -2.59 -13.40 8.81
CA ALA A 216 -3.53 -13.43 9.92
C ALA A 216 -4.95 -13.76 9.44
N THR A 217 -5.77 -14.35 10.31
CA THR A 217 -7.21 -14.43 10.06
C THR A 217 -7.78 -13.00 9.98
N PRO A 218 -8.58 -12.69 8.95
CA PRO A 218 -9.21 -11.39 8.86
C PRO A 218 -10.19 -11.17 10.01
N GLU A 219 -9.98 -10.08 10.74
CA GLU A 219 -10.73 -9.76 11.95
C GLU A 219 -11.02 -8.25 12.00
N LEU A 220 -12.16 -7.92 12.57
CA LEU A 220 -12.55 -6.57 12.94
C LEU A 220 -12.36 -6.44 14.45
N ARG A 221 -11.47 -5.55 14.87
CA ARG A 221 -11.09 -5.37 16.28
C ARG A 221 -11.43 -3.96 16.75
N VAL A 222 -12.19 -3.87 17.84
CA VAL A 222 -12.54 -2.59 18.47
C VAL A 222 -11.53 -2.32 19.56
N HIS A 223 -10.84 -1.19 19.43
CA HIS A 223 -9.93 -0.66 20.44
C HIS A 223 -10.46 0.66 20.99
N ASP A 224 -9.93 1.07 22.14
CA ASP A 224 -10.27 2.37 22.71
C ASP A 224 -9.93 3.54 21.77
N ALA A 225 -8.89 3.39 20.96
CA ALA A 225 -8.44 4.39 20.00
C ALA A 225 -9.22 4.41 18.67
N GLY A 226 -9.81 3.28 18.26
CA GLY A 226 -10.44 3.16 16.95
C GLY A 226 -10.84 1.73 16.57
N LEU A 227 -11.40 1.61 15.37
CA LEU A 227 -11.72 0.34 14.73
C LEU A 227 -10.54 -0.12 13.86
N VAL A 228 -10.00 -1.31 14.15
CA VAL A 228 -8.95 -1.94 13.35
C VAL A 228 -9.56 -2.97 12.42
N LYS A 229 -9.37 -2.77 11.11
CA LYS A 229 -9.63 -3.77 10.08
C LYS A 229 -8.33 -4.52 9.81
N GLN A 230 -8.25 -5.75 10.32
CA GLN A 230 -7.16 -6.68 10.08
C GLN A 230 -7.44 -7.50 8.83
N ARG A 231 -6.51 -7.47 7.88
CA ARG A 231 -6.44 -8.30 6.68
C ARG A 231 -5.26 -9.28 6.80
N PRO A 232 -5.13 -10.29 5.92
CA PRO A 232 -4.09 -11.30 6.05
C PRO A 232 -2.66 -10.75 6.15
N TYR A 233 -2.34 -9.71 5.38
CA TYR A 233 -0.99 -9.12 5.33
C TYR A 233 -0.92 -7.66 5.76
N THR A 234 -2.07 -7.02 6.01
CA THR A 234 -2.13 -5.58 6.31
C THR A 234 -3.09 -5.29 7.46
N ARG A 235 -2.78 -4.27 8.26
CA ARG A 235 -3.72 -3.72 9.24
C ARG A 235 -4.04 -2.27 8.90
N SER A 236 -5.27 -1.87 9.14
CA SER A 236 -5.72 -0.49 8.96
C SER A 236 -6.58 -0.07 10.13
N ILE A 237 -6.42 1.18 10.58
CA ILE A 237 -7.22 1.74 11.68
C ILE A 237 -8.08 2.91 11.17
N VAL A 238 -9.32 2.93 11.63
CA VAL A 238 -10.24 4.06 11.57
C VAL A 238 -10.33 4.61 12.98
N LEU A 239 -9.80 5.81 13.21
CA LEU A 239 -9.87 6.47 14.51
C LEU A 239 -11.29 6.96 14.76
N TRP A 240 -11.77 6.88 16.01
CA TRP A 240 -13.11 7.37 16.37
C TRP A 240 -13.29 8.86 16.08
N ASP A 241 -12.23 9.65 16.21
CA ASP A 241 -12.22 11.08 15.87
C ASP A 241 -12.50 11.35 14.38
N ASP A 242 -12.28 10.37 13.52
CA ASP A 242 -12.50 10.48 12.09
C ASP A 242 -13.91 10.00 11.68
N VAL A 243 -14.65 9.31 12.55
CA VAL A 243 -15.99 8.78 12.25
C VAL A 243 -17.04 9.86 12.52
N ALA A 244 -17.78 10.24 11.48
CA ALA A 244 -18.84 11.24 11.57
C ALA A 244 -20.16 10.63 12.09
N HIS A 245 -20.55 9.47 11.54
CA HIS A 245 -21.71 8.72 11.97
C HIS A 245 -21.61 7.25 11.54
N VAL A 246 -22.41 6.40 12.18
CA VAL A 246 -22.52 4.97 11.86
C VAL A 246 -23.97 4.68 11.54
N ARG A 247 -24.23 4.05 10.40
CA ARG A 247 -25.56 3.66 9.95
C ARG A 247 -25.60 2.16 9.77
N LEU A 248 -26.63 1.55 10.33
CA LEU A 248 -27.03 0.20 9.99
C LEU A 248 -28.16 0.30 8.96
N ARG A 249 -28.00 -0.33 7.80
CA ARG A 249 -29.12 -0.68 6.93
C ARG A 249 -29.34 -2.19 7.04
N GLU A 250 -30.48 -2.67 6.55
CA GLU A 250 -30.97 -4.05 6.73
C GLU A 250 -29.87 -5.12 6.54
N ASP A 251 -28.98 -4.95 5.55
CA ASP A 251 -27.88 -5.89 5.27
C ASP A 251 -26.48 -5.25 5.22
N GLU A 252 -26.31 -3.99 5.67
CA GLU A 252 -25.01 -3.32 5.63
C GLU A 252 -24.73 -2.44 6.86
N LEU A 253 -23.50 -2.50 7.36
CA LEU A 253 -22.95 -1.57 8.34
C LEU A 253 -22.05 -0.55 7.61
N VAL A 254 -22.43 0.72 7.68
CA VAL A 254 -21.69 1.83 7.05
C VAL A 254 -21.12 2.75 8.12
N LEU A 255 -19.80 2.88 8.16
CA LEU A 255 -19.09 3.90 8.93
C LEU A 255 -18.74 5.07 8.02
N ASP A 256 -19.39 6.21 8.22
CA ASP A 256 -19.08 7.42 7.47
C ASP A 256 -17.93 8.18 8.12
N ARG A 257 -16.93 8.51 7.29
CA ARG A 257 -15.73 9.28 7.64
C ARG A 257 -15.66 10.61 6.86
N GLY A 258 -16.81 11.14 6.42
CA GLY A 258 -16.96 12.35 5.62
C GLY A 258 -16.82 12.08 4.12
N LEU A 259 -15.62 12.23 3.57
CA LEU A 259 -15.37 12.00 2.12
C LEU A 259 -15.19 10.52 1.76
N PHE A 260 -15.24 9.63 2.74
CA PHE A 260 -14.95 8.21 2.57
C PHE A 260 -15.81 7.40 3.52
N ASP A 261 -16.34 6.28 3.05
CA ASP A 261 -17.10 5.33 3.82
C ASP A 261 -16.34 4.01 3.99
N VAL A 262 -16.60 3.32 5.10
CA VAL A 262 -16.23 1.92 5.27
C VAL A 262 -17.52 1.13 5.40
N ARG A 263 -17.75 0.23 4.45
CA ARG A 263 -18.94 -0.61 4.38
C ARG A 263 -18.57 -2.05 4.70
N PHE A 264 -19.47 -2.73 5.38
CA PHE A 264 -19.43 -4.17 5.63
C PHE A 264 -20.83 -4.72 5.33
N GLU A 265 -20.90 -5.69 4.43
CA GLU A 265 -22.14 -6.40 4.10
C GLU A 265 -22.38 -7.54 5.11
N ARG A 266 -23.62 -7.99 5.26
CA ARG A 266 -23.99 -9.09 6.17
C ARG A 266 -23.21 -10.38 5.88
N ASP A 267 -22.95 -10.65 4.61
CA ASP A 267 -22.16 -11.80 4.16
C ASP A 267 -20.67 -11.67 4.53
N GLU A 268 -20.16 -10.45 4.66
CA GLU A 268 -18.78 -10.18 5.10
C GLU A 268 -18.66 -10.23 6.62
N LEU A 269 -19.66 -9.75 7.35
CA LEU A 269 -19.66 -9.67 8.82
C LEU A 269 -20.98 -10.21 9.36
N ALA A 270 -21.01 -11.49 9.73
CA ALA A 270 -22.24 -12.14 10.20
C ALA A 270 -22.87 -11.50 11.46
N ALA A 271 -22.07 -10.81 12.28
CA ALA A 271 -22.50 -10.18 13.53
C ALA A 271 -22.68 -8.65 13.39
N LEU A 272 -23.37 -8.19 12.35
CA LEU A 272 -23.58 -6.76 12.05
C LEU A 272 -24.17 -5.99 13.23
N GLU A 273 -25.23 -6.53 13.85
CA GLU A 273 -26.00 -5.84 14.89
C GLU A 273 -25.17 -5.68 16.17
N THR A 274 -24.49 -6.74 16.61
CA THR A 274 -23.63 -6.70 17.79
C THR A 274 -22.41 -5.80 17.57
N ALA A 275 -21.85 -5.79 16.36
CA ALA A 275 -20.77 -4.86 16.01
C ALA A 275 -21.26 -3.41 16.00
N HIS A 276 -22.47 -3.14 15.48
CA HIS A 276 -23.07 -1.81 15.45
C HIS A 276 -23.23 -1.22 16.86
N GLU A 277 -23.84 -1.98 17.78
CA GLU A 277 -24.08 -1.52 19.16
C GLU A 277 -22.78 -1.18 19.91
N GLU A 278 -21.75 -2.01 19.75
CA GLU A 278 -20.45 -1.76 20.40
C GLU A 278 -19.76 -0.54 19.80
N ILE A 279 -19.82 -0.37 18.48
CA ILE A 279 -19.25 0.80 17.80
C ILE A 279 -19.99 2.07 18.21
N GLU A 280 -21.31 2.05 18.25
CA GLU A 280 -22.14 3.20 18.64
C GLU A 280 -21.82 3.66 20.06
N ARG A 281 -21.68 2.71 21.01
CA ARG A 281 -21.30 3.00 22.40
C ARG A 281 -19.95 3.70 22.53
N ARG A 282 -19.06 3.56 21.55
CA ARG A 282 -17.69 4.10 21.58
C ARG A 282 -17.54 5.41 20.81
N LEU A 283 -18.52 5.79 19.99
CA LEU A 283 -18.49 7.08 19.32
C LEU A 283 -18.48 8.19 20.38
N PRO A 284 -17.61 9.21 20.25
CA PRO A 284 -17.72 10.39 21.10
C PRO A 284 -19.10 10.98 20.86
N ASN A 285 -19.90 11.18 21.93
CA ASN A 285 -21.21 11.83 21.90
C ASN A 285 -21.09 13.20 21.20
N ARG A 286 -21.18 13.21 19.87
CA ARG A 286 -21.39 14.38 19.02
C ARG A 286 -22.79 14.37 18.41
N ALA A 287 -23.63 13.44 18.82
CA ALA A 287 -25.05 13.36 18.45
C ALA A 287 -25.94 14.28 19.33
N ALA A 288 -25.48 15.50 19.59
CA ALA A 288 -26.30 16.60 20.11
C ALA A 288 -25.73 17.90 19.55
N GLY A 289 -26.13 18.22 18.31
CA GLY A 289 -25.76 19.42 17.58
C GLY A 289 -26.48 19.46 16.25
#